data_AF-A0A9D1R305-F1
#
_entry.id   AF-A0A9D1R305-F1
#
_cell.length_a   1.000
_cell.length_b   1.000
_cell.length_c   1.000
_cell.angle_alpha   90.00
_cell.angle_beta   90.00
_cell.angle_gamma   90.00
#
_symmetry.space_group_name_H-M   'P 1'
#
loop_
_entity.id
_entity.type
_entity.pdbx_description
1 polymer ?
#
loop_
_entity_poly.entity_id
_entity_poly.type
_entity_poly.pdbx_seq_one_letter_code
_entity_poly.pdbx_strand_id
1 'polypeptide(L)'
;MICFHNPEEENGYLSNWYLSEFTVDGVTFSSMEQYMMYKKALLFQDQEAAEKILQTDNVAEIKALGRNVQHFDDNIWIKVREEIVYRGVFEKFRQNPE
;
A
#
# COMPACT_ATOMS: atom_id res chain seq x y z
N MET A 1 -19.47 -6.93 -14.18
CA MET A 1 -18.77 -6.01 -13.26
C MET A 1 -18.22 -6.87 -12.14
N ILE A 2 -16.90 -6.99 -12.02
CA ILE A 2 -16.24 -7.79 -10.97
C ILE A 2 -15.90 -6.80 -9.84
N CYS A 3 -16.46 -7.04 -8.66
CA CYS A 3 -16.17 -6.28 -7.45
C CYS A 3 -15.27 -7.14 -6.55
N PHE A 4 -14.15 -6.62 -6.09
CA PHE A 4 -13.23 -7.31 -5.19
C PHE A 4 -12.92 -6.38 -4.01
N HIS A 5 -13.48 -6.67 -2.85
CA HIS A 5 -13.33 -5.82 -1.66
C HIS A 5 -12.79 -6.61 -0.46
N ASN A 6 -13.00 -7.94 -0.42
CA ASN A 6 -12.49 -8.81 0.64
C ASN A 6 -11.40 -9.77 0.10
N PRO A 7 -10.24 -9.90 0.76
CA PRO A 7 -9.14 -10.76 0.30
C PRO A 7 -9.45 -12.26 0.35
N GLU A 8 -10.53 -12.67 1.05
CA GLU A 8 -10.97 -14.07 1.20
C GLU A 8 -12.01 -14.51 0.17
N GLU A 9 -12.38 -13.65 -0.79
CA GLU A 9 -13.32 -13.98 -1.88
C GLU A 9 -12.60 -14.61 -3.09
N GLU A 10 -13.36 -15.20 -4.02
CA GLU A 10 -12.84 -15.82 -5.26
C GLU A 10 -11.94 -14.88 -6.09
N ASN A 11 -12.17 -13.56 -5.99
CA ASN A 11 -11.36 -12.51 -6.64
C ASN A 11 -10.53 -11.69 -5.63
N GLY A 12 -10.37 -12.19 -4.41
CA GLY A 12 -9.70 -11.51 -3.31
C GLY A 12 -8.26 -11.11 -3.64
N TYR A 13 -7.57 -11.87 -4.49
CA TYR A 13 -6.21 -11.58 -4.97
C TYR A 13 -6.08 -10.23 -5.70
N LEU A 14 -7.15 -9.76 -6.35
CA LEU A 14 -7.21 -8.44 -7.00
C LEU A 14 -7.28 -7.30 -5.98
N SER A 15 -7.68 -7.59 -4.74
CA SER A 15 -7.75 -6.62 -3.66
C SER A 15 -6.37 -6.12 -3.28
N ASN A 16 -6.27 -4.81 -3.03
CA ASN A 16 -5.08 -4.22 -2.41
C ASN A 16 -4.81 -4.79 -1.01
N TRP A 17 -5.83 -5.43 -0.41
CA TRP A 17 -5.81 -6.08 0.91
C TRP A 17 -5.34 -7.53 0.88
N TYR A 18 -5.18 -8.11 -0.30
CA TYR A 18 -4.66 -9.47 -0.39
C TYR A 18 -3.21 -9.49 0.08
N LEU A 19 -2.95 -10.32 1.09
CA LEU A 19 -1.60 -10.61 1.56
C LEU A 19 -0.85 -11.27 0.42
N SER A 20 0.08 -10.51 -0.13
CA SER A 20 0.94 -10.93 -1.23
C SER A 20 2.20 -10.15 -1.02
N GLU A 21 3.23 -10.87 -0.58
CA GLU A 21 4.50 -10.25 -0.25
C GLU A 21 5.19 -9.82 -1.55
N PHE A 22 5.69 -8.59 -1.59
CA PHE A 22 6.50 -8.12 -2.70
C PHE A 22 7.52 -7.09 -2.23
N THR A 23 8.63 -7.01 -2.95
CA THR A 23 9.75 -6.13 -2.63
C THR A 23 9.86 -5.00 -3.65
N VAL A 24 9.94 -3.75 -3.20
CA VAL A 24 10.19 -2.58 -4.05
C VAL A 24 11.33 -1.76 -3.44
N ASP A 25 12.34 -1.43 -4.26
CA ASP A 25 13.51 -0.64 -3.83
C ASP A 25 14.23 -1.21 -2.58
N GLY A 26 14.22 -2.54 -2.40
CA GLY A 26 14.84 -3.21 -1.25
C GLY A 26 13.99 -3.25 0.01
N VAL A 27 12.75 -2.76 -0.02
CA VAL A 27 11.79 -2.82 1.09
C VAL A 27 10.70 -3.85 0.76
N THR A 28 10.45 -4.77 1.70
CA THR A 28 9.42 -5.81 1.58
C THR A 28 8.10 -5.31 2.18
N PHE A 29 6.99 -5.57 1.48
CA PHE A 29 5.64 -5.20 1.90
C PHE A 29 4.76 -6.43 1.95
N SER A 30 3.94 -6.55 2.98
CA SER A 30 2.97 -7.64 3.17
C SER A 30 1.75 -7.52 2.24
N SER A 31 1.46 -6.30 1.77
CA SER A 31 0.31 -6.00 0.93
C SER A 31 0.49 -4.71 0.15
N MET A 32 -0.36 -4.52 -0.87
CA MET A 32 -0.38 -3.31 -1.68
C MET A 32 -0.77 -2.08 -0.84
N GLU A 33 -1.65 -2.24 0.15
CA GLU A 33 -1.98 -1.12 1.03
C GLU A 33 -0.77 -0.69 1.88
N GLN A 34 -0.04 -1.64 2.47
CA GLN A 34 1.14 -1.30 3.28
C GLN A 34 2.14 -0.49 2.45
N TYR A 35 2.41 -0.91 1.22
CA TYR A 35 3.21 -0.17 0.25
C TYR A 35 2.66 1.24 0.00
N MET A 36 1.36 1.37 -0.31
CA MET A 36 0.75 2.66 -0.64
C MET A 36 0.85 3.65 0.53
N MET A 37 0.55 3.20 1.75
CA MET A 37 0.64 4.06 2.93
C MET A 37 2.09 4.41 3.29
N TYR A 38 3.01 3.48 3.13
CA TYR A 38 4.45 3.74 3.32
C TYR A 38 4.95 4.81 2.34
N LYS A 39 4.64 4.68 1.04
CA LYS A 39 5.03 5.67 0.02
C LYS A 39 4.37 7.02 0.27
N LYS A 40 3.13 7.04 0.75
CA LYS A 40 2.44 8.25 1.18
C LYS A 40 3.18 8.93 2.33
N ALA A 41 3.56 8.19 3.37
CA ALA A 41 4.30 8.73 4.52
C ALA A 41 5.65 9.33 4.09
N LEU A 42 6.41 8.63 3.24
CA LEU A 42 7.67 9.14 2.70
C LEU A 42 7.50 10.43 1.87
N LEU A 43 6.45 10.51 1.04
CA LEU A 43 6.16 11.68 0.22
C LEU A 43 5.98 12.95 1.05
N PHE A 44 5.35 12.82 2.23
CA PHE A 44 5.10 13.92 3.15
C PHE A 44 6.12 14.00 4.29
N GLN A 45 7.26 13.30 4.16
CA GLN A 45 8.38 13.32 5.09
C GLN A 45 8.01 12.85 6.53
N ASP A 46 6.96 12.06 6.67
CA ASP A 46 6.53 11.46 7.93
C ASP A 46 7.23 10.12 8.14
N GLN A 47 8.50 10.20 8.54
CA GLN A 47 9.35 9.02 8.76
C GLN A 47 8.83 8.13 9.88
N GLU A 48 8.23 8.72 10.92
CA GLU A 48 7.67 7.97 12.06
C GLU A 48 6.48 7.11 11.59
N ALA A 49 5.57 7.67 10.80
CA ALA A 49 4.48 6.89 10.21
C ALA A 49 5.00 5.81 9.26
N ALA A 50 6.00 6.12 8.43
CA ALA A 50 6.59 5.16 7.50
C ALA A 50 7.17 3.93 8.23
N GLU A 51 7.90 4.15 9.32
CA GLU A 51 8.46 3.07 10.15
C GLU A 51 7.37 2.24 10.83
N LYS A 52 6.36 2.88 11.42
CA LYS A 52 5.23 2.17 12.03
C LYS A 52 4.46 1.33 11.02
N ILE A 53 4.25 1.86 9.80
CA ILE A 53 3.56 1.13 8.73
C ILE A 53 4.34 -0.13 8.34
N LEU A 54 5.67 -0.10 8.28
CA LEU A 54 6.48 -1.27 7.98
C LEU A 54 6.50 -2.31 9.12
N GLN A 55 6.24 -1.90 10.35
CA GLN A 55 6.26 -2.78 11.52
C GLN A 55 4.94 -3.55 11.74
N THR A 56 3.90 -3.27 10.96
CA THR A 56 2.58 -3.90 11.12
C THR A 56 2.06 -4.43 9.80
N ASP A 57 1.45 -5.61 9.82
CA ASP A 57 0.67 -6.20 8.74
C ASP A 57 -0.85 -6.03 8.98
N ASN A 58 -1.23 -5.38 10.09
CA ASN A 58 -2.63 -5.16 10.43
C ASN A 58 -3.23 -4.07 9.55
N VAL A 59 -4.16 -4.48 8.68
CA VAL A 59 -4.90 -3.61 7.77
C VAL A 59 -5.53 -2.39 8.45
N ALA A 60 -6.13 -2.55 9.63
CA ALA A 60 -6.79 -1.45 10.33
C ALA A 60 -5.77 -0.43 10.85
N GLU A 61 -4.62 -0.91 11.32
CA GLU A 61 -3.52 -0.07 11.78
C GLU A 61 -2.85 0.68 10.63
N ILE A 62 -2.53 -0.01 9.53
CA ILE A 62 -1.97 0.59 8.30
C ILE A 62 -2.88 1.72 7.82
N LYS A 63 -4.19 1.49 7.76
CA LYS A 63 -5.18 2.53 7.40
C LYS A 63 -5.18 3.69 8.38
N ALA A 64 -5.10 3.42 9.67
CA ALA A 64 -5.10 4.46 10.70
C ALA A 64 -3.85 5.34 10.59
N LEU A 65 -2.68 4.74 10.43
CA LEU A 65 -1.42 5.46 10.20
C LEU A 65 -1.48 6.27 8.90
N GLY A 66 -1.96 5.65 7.82
CA GLY A 66 -2.14 6.28 6.52
C GLY A 66 -3.07 7.49 6.50
N ARG A 67 -4.12 7.50 7.35
CA ARG A 67 -5.01 8.66 7.52
C ARG A 67 -4.38 9.78 8.34
N ASN A 68 -3.43 9.46 9.21
CA ASN A 68 -2.78 10.40 10.13
C ASN A 68 -1.37 10.81 9.68
N VAL A 69 -0.99 10.55 8.42
CA VAL A 69 0.27 11.02 7.84
C VAL A 69 0.36 12.54 7.97
N GLN A 70 1.43 13.01 8.60
CA GLN A 70 1.71 14.42 8.79
C GLN A 70 1.98 15.13 7.47
N HIS A 71 1.72 16.44 7.42
CA HIS A 71 1.95 17.30 6.25
C HIS A 71 1.24 16.87 4.97
N PHE A 72 0.21 16.01 5.08
CA PHE A 72 -0.56 15.54 3.95
C PHE A 72 -1.20 16.68 3.15
N ASP A 73 -0.95 16.71 1.85
CA ASP A 73 -1.58 17.59 0.88
C ASP A 73 -2.23 16.74 -0.22
N ASP A 74 -3.56 16.83 -0.32
CA ASP A 74 -4.33 16.05 -1.29
C ASP A 74 -4.01 16.42 -2.75
N ASN A 75 -3.66 17.68 -3.02
CA ASN A 75 -3.29 18.13 -4.37
C ASN A 75 -1.95 17.54 -4.82
N ILE A 76 -1.02 17.36 -3.88
CA ILE A 76 0.25 16.67 -4.15
C ILE A 76 -0.04 15.18 -4.34
N TRP A 77 -0.84 14.59 -3.44
CA TRP A 77 -1.17 13.17 -3.48
C TRP A 77 -1.86 12.74 -4.78
N ILE A 78 -2.87 13.50 -5.24
CA ILE A 78 -3.60 13.21 -6.47
C ILE A 78 -2.68 13.12 -7.69
N LYS A 79 -1.61 13.94 -7.73
CA LYS A 79 -0.67 13.97 -8.87
C LYS A 79 0.22 12.73 -8.96
N VAL A 80 0.49 12.06 -7.84
CA VAL A 80 1.49 10.98 -7.78
C VAL A 80 0.92 9.62 -7.37
N ARG A 81 -0.29 9.58 -6.79
CA ARG A 81 -0.89 8.34 -6.26
C ARG A 81 -1.07 7.27 -7.34
N GLU A 82 -1.37 7.66 -8.57
CA GLU A 82 -1.61 6.72 -9.66
C GLU A 82 -0.31 5.99 -10.03
N GLU A 83 0.79 6.72 -10.16
CA GLU A 83 2.11 6.15 -10.44
C GLU A 83 2.57 5.23 -9.31
N ILE A 84 2.39 5.66 -8.06
CA ILE A 84 2.69 4.84 -6.88
C ILE A 84 1.86 3.55 -6.93
N VAL A 85 0.55 3.65 -7.11
CA VAL A 85 -0.34 2.48 -7.15
C VAL A 85 0.03 1.55 -8.29
N TYR A 86 0.27 2.08 -9.48
CA TYR A 86 0.69 1.31 -10.65
C TYR A 86 1.97 0.52 -10.38
N ARG A 87 3.00 1.17 -9.83
CA ARG A 87 4.27 0.52 -9.52
C ARG A 87 4.12 -0.59 -8.50
N GLY A 88 3.36 -0.36 -7.42
CA GLY A 88 3.12 -1.39 -6.41
C GLY A 88 2.32 -2.57 -6.95
N VAL A 89 1.26 -2.32 -7.72
CA VAL A 89 0.45 -3.37 -8.36
C VAL A 89 1.30 -4.18 -9.34
N PHE A 90 2.10 -3.50 -10.18
CA PHE A 90 3.01 -4.16 -11.11
C PHE A 90 3.99 -5.08 -10.38
N GLU A 91 4.64 -4.60 -9.32
CA GLU A 91 5.60 -5.40 -8.56
C GLU A 91 4.94 -6.57 -7.81
N LYS A 92 3.76 -6.36 -7.23
CA LYS A 92 2.94 -7.41 -6.61
C LYS A 92 2.72 -8.56 -7.59
N PHE A 93 2.13 -8.29 -8.75
CA PHE A 93 1.81 -9.34 -9.74
C PHE A 93 3.04 -9.90 -10.45
N ARG A 94 4.10 -9.10 -10.65
CA ARG A 94 5.36 -9.59 -11.21
C ARG A 94 6.04 -10.61 -10.31
N GLN A 95 5.96 -10.41 -8.99
CA GLN A 95 6.61 -11.27 -8.00
C GLN A 95 5.71 -12.41 -7.52
N ASN A 96 4.40 -12.29 -7.70
CA ASN A 96 3.40 -13.29 -7.33
C ASN A 96 2.58 -13.67 -8.58
N PRO A 97 3.12 -14.54 -9.46
CA PRO A 97 2.49 -14.90 -10.73
C PRO A 97 1.35 -15.93 -10.63
N GLU A 98 1.01 -16.36 -9.42
CA GLU A 98 -0.01 -17.37 -9.13
C GLU A 98 -1.45 -16.83 -9.23
#